data_AF-A0A7L2P5V6-F1
#
_entry.id   AF-A0A7L2P5V6-F1
#
_cell.length_a   1.000
_cell.length_b   1.000
_cell.length_c   1.000
_cell.angle_alpha   90.00
_cell.angle_beta   90.00
_cell.angle_gamma   90.00
#
_symmetry.space_group_name_H-M   'P 1'
#
loop_
_entity.id
_entity.type
_entity.pdbx_description
1 polymer ?
#
loop_
_entity_poly.entity_id
_entity_poly.type
_entity_poly.pdbx_seq_one_letter_code
_entity_poly.pdbx_strand_id
1 'polypeptide(L)'
;GGSNRSAIWLDTGIHSREWITQATGVWVANKVTLAPPGTWHPDAYPASAPSLNRLWRKTRSINAGSRCVGVDPNRNWDAGFGGPGSSSNPCSETYHGPHPHSEREVKAIVDFIRAHGNIKSVISIHSYSQMLLFPYGYRRAPAPDHQEMNELAKKAVSDLAAVFGTKYTYGSIANTIYMAGGTTIDWAYDNGVKYSFSLELRDSGRYGFLLPSSQIIPTATETWPALLDIMVHVLEHPY
;
A
#
# COMPACT_ATOMS: atom_id res chain seq x y z
N GLY A 1 -20.95 -2.63 -13.92
CA GLY A 1 -21.01 -4.07 -14.23
C GLY A 1 -20.52 -4.33 -15.63
N GLY A 2 -19.62 -5.30 -15.80
CA GLY A 2 -19.10 -5.78 -17.10
C GLY A 2 -18.06 -6.87 -16.83
N SER A 3 -18.13 -7.99 -17.55
CA SER A 3 -17.13 -9.05 -17.46
C SER A 3 -15.80 -8.60 -18.07
N ASN A 4 -14.69 -8.96 -17.43
CA ASN A 4 -13.31 -8.75 -17.91
C ASN A 4 -12.83 -7.28 -18.06
N ARG A 5 -13.36 -6.35 -17.25
CA ARG A 5 -12.82 -4.98 -17.22
C ARG A 5 -11.44 -4.95 -16.57
N SER A 6 -10.59 -4.04 -17.02
CA SER A 6 -9.38 -3.68 -16.29
C SER A 6 -9.75 -3.07 -14.94
N ALA A 7 -8.99 -3.43 -13.91
CA ALA A 7 -9.26 -3.03 -12.54
C ALA A 7 -8.03 -2.38 -11.88
N ILE A 8 -8.30 -1.59 -10.84
CA ILE A 8 -7.30 -0.99 -9.95
C ILE A 8 -7.55 -1.57 -8.56
N TRP A 9 -6.54 -2.19 -7.98
CA TRP A 9 -6.59 -2.66 -6.60
C TRP A 9 -6.08 -1.55 -5.67
N LEU A 10 -6.82 -1.25 -4.62
CA LEU A 10 -6.43 -0.32 -3.57
C LEU A 10 -6.65 -0.97 -2.21
N ASP A 11 -5.59 -1.10 -1.42
CA ASP A 11 -5.66 -1.59 -0.04
C ASP A 11 -5.17 -0.54 0.96
N THR A 12 -5.73 -0.63 2.17
CA THR A 12 -5.34 0.21 3.31
C THR A 12 -5.22 -0.66 4.54
N GLY A 13 -4.40 -0.24 5.51
CA GLY A 13 -4.40 -0.87 6.83
C GLY A 13 -3.74 -2.24 6.91
N ILE A 14 -2.89 -2.59 5.95
CA ILE A 14 -2.09 -3.83 6.00
C ILE A 14 -1.23 -3.87 7.28
N HIS A 15 -0.77 -2.72 7.79
CA HIS A 15 -0.27 -2.58 9.15
C HIS A 15 -1.34 -1.98 10.07
N SER A 16 -1.69 -2.69 11.14
CA SER A 16 -2.86 -2.35 11.95
C SER A 16 -2.78 -1.02 12.72
N ARG A 17 -1.57 -0.50 12.99
CA ARG A 17 -1.40 0.77 13.73
C ARG A 17 -1.55 2.03 12.87
N GLU A 18 -1.53 1.87 11.55
CA GLU A 18 -1.51 2.95 10.55
C GLU A 18 -2.91 3.52 10.31
N TRP A 19 -3.59 3.96 11.38
CA TRP A 19 -5.03 4.22 11.42
C TRP A 19 -5.55 5.24 10.40
N ILE A 20 -4.70 6.18 9.99
CA ILE A 20 -5.05 7.17 8.97
C ILE A 20 -5.34 6.51 7.62
N THR A 21 -4.76 5.35 7.34
CA THR A 21 -4.94 4.61 6.08
C THR A 21 -6.35 4.06 5.97
N GLN A 22 -6.87 3.37 6.98
CA GLN A 22 -8.24 2.84 6.97
C GLN A 22 -9.27 3.97 6.94
N ALA A 23 -9.04 5.04 7.69
CA ALA A 23 -9.91 6.22 7.68
C ALA A 23 -9.94 6.90 6.29
N THR A 24 -8.78 6.99 5.63
CA THR A 24 -8.67 7.48 4.25
C THR A 24 -9.36 6.54 3.26
N GLY A 25 -9.22 5.23 3.42
CA GLY A 25 -9.89 4.22 2.59
C GLY A 25 -11.41 4.33 2.63
N VAL A 26 -12.00 4.49 3.82
CA VAL A 26 -13.46 4.72 3.97
C VAL A 26 -13.89 6.03 3.29
N TRP A 27 -13.11 7.09 3.45
CA TRP A 27 -13.39 8.38 2.80
C TRP A 27 -13.33 8.28 1.27
N VAL A 28 -12.33 7.57 0.73
CA VAL A 28 -12.16 7.32 -0.71
C VAL A 28 -13.35 6.54 -1.25
N ALA A 29 -13.77 5.46 -0.58
CA ALA A 29 -14.94 4.68 -0.98
C ALA A 29 -16.19 5.57 -1.09
N ASN A 30 -16.43 6.43 -0.09
CA ASN A 30 -17.56 7.37 -0.13
C ASN A 30 -17.43 8.42 -1.25
N LYS A 31 -16.21 8.89 -1.55
CA LYS A 31 -15.99 9.82 -2.67
C LYS A 31 -16.26 9.20 -4.02
N VAL A 32 -15.89 7.94 -4.22
CA VAL A 32 -16.16 7.21 -5.46
C VAL A 32 -17.66 6.99 -5.65
N THR A 33 -18.41 6.64 -4.61
CA THR A 33 -19.87 6.39 -4.71
C THR A 33 -20.69 7.66 -4.95
N LEU A 34 -20.16 8.82 -4.60
CA LEU A 34 -20.81 10.12 -4.87
C LEU A 34 -20.57 10.63 -6.30
N ALA A 35 -19.73 9.94 -7.09
CA ALA A 35 -19.64 10.14 -8.53
C ALA A 35 -20.86 9.52 -9.25
N PRO A 36 -21.24 9.98 -10.46
CA PRO A 36 -22.44 9.49 -11.17
C PRO A 36 -22.52 7.95 -11.26
N PRO A 37 -23.73 7.34 -11.20
CA PRO A 37 -23.89 5.90 -10.98
C PRO A 37 -23.33 5.06 -12.13
N GLY A 38 -22.43 4.12 -11.80
CA GLY A 38 -21.85 3.15 -12.75
C GLY A 38 -20.49 2.54 -12.35
N THR A 39 -19.86 3.06 -11.31
CA THR A 39 -18.47 2.79 -10.94
C THR A 39 -18.37 2.33 -9.49
N TRP A 40 -18.00 1.06 -9.32
CA TRP A 40 -17.48 0.45 -8.09
C TRP A 40 -18.46 0.02 -6.98
N HIS A 41 -18.22 -1.20 -6.48
CA HIS A 41 -18.77 -1.75 -5.25
C HIS A 41 -17.62 -1.88 -4.24
N PRO A 42 -17.56 -1.04 -3.19
CA PRO A 42 -16.53 -1.17 -2.18
C PRO A 42 -16.86 -2.36 -1.25
N ASP A 43 -16.05 -3.41 -1.30
CA ASP A 43 -16.02 -4.43 -0.26
C ASP A 43 -15.10 -3.93 0.86
N ALA A 44 -15.71 -3.41 1.93
CA ALA A 44 -14.96 -2.99 3.12
C ALA A 44 -14.65 -4.21 4.00
N TYR A 45 -13.37 -4.53 4.17
CA TYR A 45 -12.96 -5.43 5.26
C TYR A 45 -13.13 -4.72 6.61
N PRO A 46 -13.74 -5.38 7.62
CA PRO A 46 -13.85 -4.77 8.94
C PRO A 46 -12.45 -4.54 9.53
N ALA A 47 -12.16 -3.28 9.85
CA ALA A 47 -11.00 -2.95 10.68
C ALA A 47 -11.19 -3.61 12.05
N SER A 48 -10.44 -4.67 12.33
CA SER A 48 -10.36 -5.23 13.68
C SER A 48 -9.67 -4.21 14.58
N ALA A 49 -10.41 -3.55 15.46
CA ALA A 49 -9.81 -2.82 16.57
C ALA A 49 -9.07 -3.84 17.46
N PRO A 50 -7.75 -3.73 17.70
CA PRO A 50 -7.10 -4.60 18.66
C PRO A 50 -7.52 -4.14 20.06
N SER A 51 -8.30 -4.95 20.77
CA SER A 51 -8.28 -4.93 22.21
C SER A 51 -6.86 -5.35 22.66
N LEU A 52 -6.17 -4.44 23.36
CA LEU A 52 -4.92 -4.57 24.17
C LEU A 52 -3.64 -3.82 23.70
N ASN A 53 -3.37 -3.57 22.41
CA ASN A 53 -2.15 -2.81 22.01
C ASN A 53 -2.36 -1.91 20.78
N ARG A 54 -2.38 -0.59 21.02
CA ARG A 54 -2.57 0.48 20.02
C ARG A 54 -1.48 0.53 18.94
N LEU A 55 -0.27 0.07 19.24
CA LEU A 55 0.91 0.16 18.37
C LEU A 55 1.25 -1.17 17.67
N TRP A 56 0.35 -2.15 17.75
CA TRP A 56 0.53 -3.42 17.05
C TRP A 56 0.54 -3.20 15.52
N ARG A 57 1.51 -3.82 14.83
CA ARG A 57 1.72 -3.68 13.37
C ARG A 57 1.35 -4.94 12.59
N LYS A 58 1.80 -6.10 13.10
CA LYS A 58 1.82 -7.39 12.41
C LYS A 58 0.43 -8.03 12.30
N THR A 59 0.34 -9.15 11.60
CA THR A 59 -0.82 -10.06 11.70
C THR A 59 -0.94 -10.66 13.11
N ARG A 60 -1.91 -11.58 13.31
CA ARG A 60 -2.13 -12.30 14.56
C ARG A 60 -1.91 -13.81 14.44
N SER A 61 -1.16 -14.25 13.43
CA SER A 61 -0.80 -15.67 13.24
C SER A 61 0.06 -16.19 14.40
N ILE A 62 -0.13 -17.46 14.75
CA ILE A 62 0.67 -18.12 15.77
C ILE A 62 1.90 -18.73 15.08
N ASN A 63 3.09 -18.31 15.52
CA ASN A 63 4.34 -18.80 14.95
C ASN A 63 4.74 -20.11 15.64
N ALA A 64 4.74 -21.23 14.91
CA ALA A 64 5.12 -22.54 15.45
C ALA A 64 6.53 -22.49 16.08
N GLY A 65 6.67 -23.02 17.30
CA GLY A 65 7.95 -23.02 18.03
C GLY A 65 8.36 -21.67 18.63
N SER A 66 7.51 -20.62 18.56
CA SER A 66 7.77 -19.31 19.14
C SER A 66 6.63 -18.84 20.05
N ARG A 67 6.97 -18.02 21.04
CA ARG A 67 5.98 -17.31 21.88
C ARG A 67 5.49 -16.01 21.25
N CYS A 68 6.16 -15.54 20.20
CA CYS A 68 5.86 -14.29 19.53
C CYS A 68 4.80 -14.48 18.44
N VAL A 69 3.89 -13.52 18.34
CA VAL A 69 2.71 -13.57 17.48
C VAL A 69 2.91 -12.66 16.26
N GLY A 70 2.41 -13.11 15.11
CA GLY A 70 2.29 -12.31 13.91
C GLY A 70 3.52 -12.27 13.03
N VAL A 71 3.27 -11.98 11.77
CA VAL A 71 4.21 -11.75 10.67
C VAL A 71 3.99 -10.32 10.17
N ASP A 72 5.05 -9.66 9.68
CA ASP A 72 4.89 -8.40 8.96
C ASP A 72 4.28 -8.70 7.59
N PRO A 73 3.00 -8.32 7.36
CA PRO A 73 2.32 -8.65 6.10
C PRO A 73 2.94 -7.96 4.88
N ASN A 74 3.69 -6.86 5.05
CA ASN A 74 4.44 -6.22 3.96
C ASN A 74 5.92 -6.66 3.92
N ARG A 75 6.22 -7.84 4.47
CA ARG A 75 7.47 -8.62 4.25
C ARG A 75 7.19 -10.05 3.80
N ASN A 76 5.92 -10.43 3.64
CA ASN A 76 5.47 -11.79 3.41
C ASN A 76 5.17 -12.09 1.93
N TRP A 77 5.49 -11.19 1.00
CA TRP A 77 5.23 -11.38 -0.42
C TRP A 77 6.39 -12.08 -1.13
N ASP A 78 6.09 -12.80 -2.22
CA ASP A 78 7.08 -13.53 -3.02
C ASP A 78 7.84 -12.60 -3.99
N ALA A 79 8.54 -11.61 -3.42
CA ALA A 79 9.35 -10.65 -4.15
C ALA A 79 10.58 -10.27 -3.32
N GLY A 80 11.69 -10.97 -3.52
CA GLY A 80 12.85 -10.85 -2.64
C GLY A 80 12.54 -11.25 -1.18
N PHE A 81 11.67 -12.26 -0.99
CA PHE A 81 11.28 -12.79 0.31
C PHE A 81 12.50 -13.20 1.14
N GLY A 82 12.52 -12.84 2.42
CA GLY A 82 13.69 -13.06 3.31
C GLY A 82 14.90 -12.17 2.99
N GLY A 83 14.77 -11.24 2.05
CA GLY A 83 15.80 -10.30 1.65
C GLY A 83 16.01 -9.14 2.63
N PRO A 84 16.79 -8.12 2.22
CA PRO A 84 17.11 -6.95 3.05
C PRO A 84 15.88 -6.26 3.64
N GLY A 85 16.01 -5.66 4.82
CA GLY A 85 14.90 -4.93 5.47
C GLY A 85 13.81 -5.82 6.06
N SER A 86 14.02 -7.14 6.09
CA SER A 86 13.18 -8.14 6.76
C SER A 86 13.96 -8.89 7.84
N SER A 87 13.28 -9.67 8.68
CA SER A 87 13.90 -10.46 9.74
C SER A 87 13.35 -11.89 9.75
N SER A 88 14.21 -12.87 10.06
CA SER A 88 13.81 -14.25 10.31
C SER A 88 13.42 -14.54 11.76
N ASN A 89 13.57 -13.56 12.66
CA ASN A 89 13.18 -13.69 14.07
C ASN A 89 11.67 -13.47 14.23
N PRO A 90 10.87 -14.47 14.70
CA PRO A 90 9.42 -14.31 14.88
C PRO A 90 8.99 -13.17 15.81
N CYS A 91 9.89 -12.71 16.69
CA CYS A 91 9.66 -11.59 17.59
C CYS A 91 9.93 -10.22 16.98
N SER A 92 10.54 -10.15 15.79
CA SER A 92 10.78 -8.89 15.09
C SER A 92 9.47 -8.27 14.59
N GLU A 93 9.43 -6.94 14.55
CA GLU A 93 8.36 -6.16 13.90
C GLU A 93 8.37 -6.34 12.37
N THR A 94 9.51 -6.72 11.79
CA THR A 94 9.71 -6.97 10.35
C THR A 94 9.87 -8.46 10.03
N TYR A 95 9.33 -9.33 10.89
CA TYR A 95 9.40 -10.78 10.67
C TYR A 95 8.73 -11.15 9.35
N HIS A 96 9.45 -11.76 8.40
CA HIS A 96 8.93 -12.08 7.07
C HIS A 96 7.98 -13.30 7.05
N GLY A 97 7.93 -14.09 8.12
CA GLY A 97 7.13 -15.32 8.16
C GLY A 97 7.93 -16.55 7.71
N PRO A 98 7.36 -17.76 7.87
CA PRO A 98 8.05 -19.01 7.57
C PRO A 98 8.31 -19.25 6.07
N HIS A 99 7.48 -18.71 5.19
CA HIS A 99 7.58 -18.82 3.74
C HIS A 99 6.77 -17.68 3.07
N PRO A 100 6.98 -17.37 1.78
CA PRO A 100 6.15 -16.38 1.10
C PRO A 100 4.68 -16.77 1.13
N HIS A 101 3.82 -15.77 1.29
CA HIS A 101 2.37 -15.89 1.36
C HIS A 101 1.88 -16.82 2.49
N SER A 102 2.63 -16.93 3.59
CA SER A 102 2.21 -17.67 4.78
C SER A 102 0.98 -17.07 5.46
N GLU A 103 0.82 -15.76 5.37
CA GLU A 103 -0.32 -15.07 5.98
C GLU A 103 -1.55 -15.23 5.09
N ARG A 104 -2.64 -15.76 5.65
CA ARG A 104 -3.90 -15.96 4.92
C ARG A 104 -4.43 -14.66 4.32
N GLU A 105 -4.18 -13.53 4.98
CA GLU A 105 -4.55 -12.19 4.53
C GLU A 105 -3.79 -11.82 3.23
N VAL A 106 -2.47 -12.06 3.20
CA VAL A 106 -1.63 -11.85 2.00
C VAL A 106 -2.02 -12.83 0.90
N LYS A 107 -2.17 -14.11 1.25
CA LYS A 107 -2.56 -15.16 0.31
C LYS A 107 -3.91 -14.88 -0.36
N ALA A 108 -4.90 -14.36 0.37
CA ALA A 108 -6.19 -14.00 -0.20
C ALA A 108 -6.06 -12.92 -1.29
N ILE A 109 -5.22 -11.90 -1.08
CA ILE A 109 -4.98 -10.85 -2.07
C ILE A 109 -4.23 -11.41 -3.28
N VAL A 110 -3.21 -12.23 -3.06
CA VAL A 110 -2.47 -12.93 -4.13
C VAL A 110 -3.40 -13.77 -5.00
N ASP A 111 -4.23 -14.58 -4.37
CA ASP A 111 -5.18 -15.45 -5.06
C ASP A 111 -6.21 -14.61 -5.84
N PHE A 112 -6.72 -13.52 -5.26
CA PHE A 112 -7.64 -12.59 -5.93
C PHE A 112 -7.01 -11.92 -7.15
N ILE A 113 -5.82 -11.34 -7.01
CA ILE A 113 -5.14 -10.62 -8.10
C ILE A 113 -4.85 -11.56 -9.26
N ARG A 114 -4.36 -12.77 -8.97
CA ARG A 114 -4.11 -13.81 -9.98
C ARG A 114 -5.39 -14.30 -10.64
N ALA A 115 -6.44 -14.55 -9.87
CA ALA A 115 -7.72 -15.00 -10.40
C ALA A 115 -8.42 -13.94 -11.26
N HIS A 116 -8.27 -12.66 -10.90
CA HIS A 116 -8.82 -11.56 -11.70
C HIS A 116 -8.07 -11.42 -13.04
N GLY A 117 -6.74 -11.54 -13.05
CA GLY A 117 -5.91 -11.57 -14.27
C GLY A 117 -5.82 -10.26 -15.06
N ASN A 118 -6.67 -9.27 -14.77
CA ASN A 118 -6.73 -7.99 -15.48
C ASN A 118 -6.62 -6.75 -14.56
N ILE A 119 -5.81 -6.85 -13.50
CA ILE A 119 -5.51 -5.71 -12.61
C ILE A 119 -4.34 -4.93 -13.22
N LYS A 120 -4.52 -3.62 -13.41
CA LYS A 120 -3.53 -2.73 -14.07
C LYS A 120 -2.76 -1.84 -13.11
N SER A 121 -3.28 -1.68 -11.89
CA SER A 121 -2.61 -0.94 -10.83
C SER A 121 -2.89 -1.58 -9.47
N VAL A 122 -1.89 -1.57 -8.61
CA VAL A 122 -1.97 -1.91 -7.19
C VAL A 122 -1.48 -0.70 -6.40
N ILE A 123 -2.33 -0.15 -5.54
CA ILE A 123 -2.01 0.98 -4.67
C ILE A 123 -2.15 0.52 -3.22
N SER A 124 -1.04 0.34 -2.53
CA SER A 124 -1.03 -0.04 -1.11
C SER A 124 -0.77 1.20 -0.24
N ILE A 125 -1.71 1.54 0.64
CA ILE A 125 -1.67 2.77 1.43
C ILE A 125 -1.22 2.48 2.86
N HIS A 126 -0.17 3.18 3.24
CA HIS A 126 0.57 3.13 4.49
C HIS A 126 0.61 4.49 5.21
N SER A 127 1.13 4.49 6.43
CA SER A 127 1.57 5.70 7.11
C SER A 127 2.71 5.36 8.07
N TYR A 128 3.59 6.28 8.43
CA TYR A 128 3.65 7.69 8.08
C TYR A 128 5.00 7.94 7.40
N SER A 129 5.12 9.00 6.61
CA SER A 129 6.39 9.63 6.19
C SER A 129 6.20 10.67 5.09
N GLN A 130 5.00 10.78 4.50
CA GLN A 130 4.73 11.62 3.33
C GLN A 130 5.61 11.22 2.13
N MET A 131 5.39 10.00 1.63
CA MET A 131 6.11 9.45 0.47
C MET A 131 5.15 8.83 -0.55
N LEU A 132 5.46 8.94 -1.84
CA LEU A 132 4.85 8.17 -2.91
C LEU A 132 5.92 7.31 -3.57
N LEU A 133 5.88 6.01 -3.26
CA LEU A 133 6.91 5.06 -3.61
C LEU A 133 6.45 4.13 -4.73
N PHE A 134 7.41 3.61 -5.50
CA PHE A 134 7.19 2.58 -6.51
C PHE A 134 8.34 1.56 -6.48
N PRO A 135 8.27 0.43 -7.24
CA PRO A 135 9.33 -0.56 -7.26
C PRO A 135 10.69 -0.02 -7.74
N TYR A 136 11.80 -0.62 -7.32
CA TYR A 136 11.90 -1.78 -6.44
C TYR A 136 12.25 -1.41 -5.00
N GLY A 137 11.80 -2.23 -4.05
CA GLY A 137 12.25 -2.24 -2.66
C GLY A 137 13.36 -3.25 -2.40
N TYR A 138 13.25 -4.46 -2.95
CA TYR A 138 14.22 -5.53 -2.69
C TYR A 138 15.55 -5.38 -3.45
N ARG A 139 15.62 -4.47 -4.43
CA ARG A 139 16.82 -4.19 -5.24
C ARG A 139 16.92 -2.71 -5.63
N ARG A 140 18.14 -2.23 -5.85
CA ARG A 140 18.39 -0.85 -6.32
C ARG A 140 18.32 -0.68 -7.84
N ALA A 141 18.46 -1.77 -8.59
CA ALA A 141 18.35 -1.72 -10.04
C ALA A 141 16.95 -1.20 -10.40
N PRO A 142 16.85 -0.17 -11.28
CA PRO A 142 15.58 0.42 -11.62
C PRO A 142 14.69 -0.58 -12.37
N ALA A 143 13.38 -0.44 -12.17
CA ALA A 143 12.38 -1.13 -12.98
C ALA A 143 12.44 -0.67 -14.45
N PRO A 144 12.09 -1.53 -15.42
CA PRO A 144 11.98 -1.13 -16.83
C PRO A 144 11.14 0.15 -17.04
N ASP A 145 10.03 0.29 -16.32
CA ASP A 145 9.12 1.44 -16.40
C ASP A 145 9.46 2.56 -15.40
N HIS A 146 10.69 2.59 -14.84
CA HIS A 146 11.07 3.53 -13.78
C HIS A 146 10.81 4.99 -14.17
N GLN A 147 11.19 5.39 -15.39
CA GLN A 147 11.04 6.79 -15.82
C GLN A 147 9.57 7.22 -15.81
N GLU A 148 8.69 6.41 -16.41
CA GLU A 148 7.26 6.69 -16.48
C GLU A 148 6.62 6.74 -15.08
N MET A 149 6.90 5.75 -14.23
CA MET A 149 6.39 5.74 -12.86
C MET A 149 6.90 6.92 -12.03
N ASN A 150 8.15 7.35 -12.25
CA ASN A 150 8.73 8.51 -11.58
C ASN A 150 8.09 9.83 -12.02
N GLU A 151 7.82 10.00 -13.31
CA GLU A 151 7.11 11.16 -13.86
C GLU A 151 5.66 11.23 -13.35
N LEU A 152 4.96 10.09 -13.33
CA LEU A 152 3.61 9.99 -12.75
C LEU A 152 3.62 10.30 -11.25
N ALA A 153 4.55 9.73 -10.49
CA ALA A 153 4.68 10.01 -9.07
C ALA A 153 4.97 11.49 -8.79
N LYS A 154 5.83 12.12 -9.60
CA LYS A 154 6.13 13.56 -9.52
C LYS A 154 4.89 14.41 -9.72
N LYS A 155 4.05 14.08 -10.71
CA LYS A 155 2.77 14.78 -10.95
C LYS A 155 1.83 14.60 -9.76
N ALA A 156 1.63 13.36 -9.33
CA ALA A 156 0.73 13.03 -8.23
C ALA A 156 1.09 13.75 -6.91
N VAL A 157 2.38 13.80 -6.54
CA VAL A 157 2.79 14.55 -5.33
C VAL A 157 2.66 16.07 -5.49
N SER A 158 2.78 16.60 -6.72
CA SER A 158 2.58 18.02 -7.00
C SER A 158 1.11 18.41 -6.81
N ASP A 159 0.20 17.60 -7.34
CA ASP A 159 -1.24 17.87 -7.27
C ASP A 159 -1.80 17.62 -5.86
N LEU A 160 -1.23 16.66 -5.13
CA LEU A 160 -1.45 16.51 -3.68
C LEU A 160 -1.02 17.79 -2.93
N ALA A 161 0.19 18.27 -3.20
CA ALA A 161 0.74 19.45 -2.54
C ALA A 161 -0.08 20.73 -2.84
N ALA A 162 -0.74 20.80 -4.00
CA ALA A 162 -1.57 21.94 -4.37
C ALA A 162 -2.80 22.14 -3.45
N VAL A 163 -3.25 21.11 -2.73
CA VAL A 163 -4.43 21.20 -1.86
C VAL A 163 -4.12 21.92 -0.55
N PHE A 164 -3.09 21.49 0.18
CA PHE A 164 -2.74 22.03 1.52
C PHE A 164 -1.26 22.36 1.71
N GLY A 165 -0.44 22.27 0.66
CA GLY A 165 1.01 22.50 0.73
C GLY A 165 1.82 21.34 1.32
N THR A 166 1.21 20.18 1.55
CA THR A 166 1.90 19.01 2.13
C THR A 166 2.91 18.44 1.15
N LYS A 167 4.17 18.37 1.57
CA LYS A 167 5.27 17.93 0.72
C LYS A 167 5.49 16.44 0.87
N TYR A 168 5.33 15.71 -0.23
CA TYR A 168 5.66 14.30 -0.32
C TYR A 168 6.98 14.13 -1.08
N THR A 169 7.80 13.20 -0.62
CA THR A 169 8.93 12.69 -1.42
C THR A 169 8.46 11.54 -2.30
N TYR A 170 9.20 11.20 -3.35
CA TYR A 170 8.84 10.11 -4.25
C TYR A 170 10.07 9.40 -4.83
N GLY A 171 9.87 8.20 -5.36
CA GLY A 171 10.93 7.42 -5.99
C GLY A 171 10.79 5.92 -5.72
N SER A 172 11.76 5.13 -6.20
CA SER A 172 11.81 3.70 -5.90
C SER A 172 12.01 3.47 -4.40
N ILE A 173 11.30 2.51 -3.80
CA ILE A 173 11.41 2.18 -2.36
C ILE A 173 12.87 2.12 -1.90
N ALA A 174 13.73 1.34 -2.57
CA ALA A 174 15.12 1.12 -2.17
C ALA A 174 15.98 2.39 -2.08
N ASN A 175 15.67 3.42 -2.88
CA ASN A 175 16.44 4.66 -2.96
C ASN A 175 15.81 5.81 -2.16
N THR A 176 14.50 5.78 -1.92
CA THR A 176 13.79 6.85 -1.20
C THR A 176 13.64 6.57 0.28
N ILE A 177 13.43 5.30 0.69
CA ILE A 177 13.27 4.94 2.11
C ILE A 177 14.43 4.05 2.59
N TYR A 178 14.46 2.79 2.18
CA TYR A 178 15.50 1.80 2.45
C TYR A 178 15.19 0.51 1.66
N MET A 179 16.15 -0.39 1.58
CA MET A 179 15.98 -1.70 0.96
C MET A 179 15.01 -2.58 1.76
N ALA A 180 13.95 -3.08 1.12
CA ALA A 180 12.90 -3.88 1.75
C ALA A 180 12.47 -5.05 0.85
N GLY A 181 12.69 -6.28 1.30
CA GLY A 181 12.24 -7.51 0.65
C GLY A 181 10.83 -7.94 1.07
N GLY A 182 10.12 -8.58 0.16
CA GLY A 182 8.81 -9.17 0.37
C GLY A 182 7.67 -8.16 0.45
N THR A 183 7.73 -7.08 -0.34
CA THR A 183 6.72 -6.01 -0.33
C THR A 183 5.58 -6.26 -1.32
N THR A 184 4.39 -5.73 -1.01
CA THR A 184 3.18 -5.84 -1.84
C THR A 184 3.43 -5.37 -3.28
N ILE A 185 4.02 -4.18 -3.44
CA ILE A 185 4.12 -3.51 -4.75
C ILE A 185 5.25 -4.07 -5.60
N ASP A 186 6.31 -4.60 -5.00
CA ASP A 186 7.35 -5.33 -5.73
C ASP A 186 6.78 -6.62 -6.32
N TRP A 187 6.00 -7.37 -5.53
CA TRP A 187 5.33 -8.58 -6.01
C TRP A 187 4.32 -8.29 -7.11
N ALA A 188 3.49 -7.25 -6.95
CA ALA A 188 2.51 -6.87 -7.96
C ALA A 188 3.20 -6.53 -9.30
N TYR A 189 4.29 -5.74 -9.25
CA TYR A 189 5.06 -5.37 -10.43
C TYR A 189 5.75 -6.57 -11.08
N ASP A 190 6.38 -7.44 -10.30
CA ASP A 190 7.01 -8.68 -10.81
C ASP A 190 5.97 -9.67 -11.39
N ASN A 191 4.69 -9.53 -11.04
CA ASN A 191 3.57 -10.30 -11.61
C ASN A 191 2.79 -9.52 -12.69
N GLY A 192 3.40 -8.48 -13.29
CA GLY A 192 2.88 -7.80 -14.47
C GLY A 192 1.92 -6.63 -14.21
N VAL A 193 1.74 -6.21 -12.96
CA VAL A 193 0.98 -4.99 -12.63
C VAL A 193 1.92 -3.79 -12.67
N LYS A 194 2.05 -3.16 -13.84
CA LYS A 194 2.98 -2.06 -14.10
C LYS A 194 2.84 -0.89 -13.11
N TYR A 195 1.62 -0.41 -12.88
CA TYR A 195 1.37 0.77 -12.04
C TYR A 195 1.21 0.36 -10.56
N SER A 196 2.30 -0.08 -9.95
CA SER A 196 2.33 -0.51 -8.55
C SER A 196 2.93 0.60 -7.67
N PHE A 197 2.14 1.16 -6.74
CA PHE A 197 2.52 2.30 -5.92
C PHE A 197 2.23 2.07 -4.44
N SER A 198 3.07 2.64 -3.58
CA SER A 198 2.87 2.67 -2.12
C SER A 198 2.84 4.11 -1.64
N LEU A 199 1.78 4.49 -0.94
CA LEU A 199 1.65 5.81 -0.32
C LEU A 199 1.98 5.72 1.16
N GLU A 200 2.92 6.51 1.65
CA GLU A 200 3.13 6.76 3.08
C GLU A 200 2.48 8.09 3.44
N LEU A 201 1.31 8.05 4.09
CA LEU A 201 0.52 9.25 4.38
C LEU A 201 1.15 10.15 5.46
N ARG A 202 0.43 11.19 5.86
CA ARG A 202 0.81 12.08 6.96
C ARG A 202 1.07 11.31 8.27
N ASP A 203 1.93 11.81 9.15
CA ASP A 203 2.76 13.01 9.02
C ASP A 203 4.25 12.66 8.82
N SER A 204 5.16 13.58 9.15
CA SER A 204 6.61 13.34 9.10
C SER A 204 7.21 13.02 10.48
N GLY A 205 6.40 12.49 11.42
CA GLY A 205 6.87 11.99 12.73
C GLY A 205 6.49 12.81 13.96
N ARG A 206 5.73 13.90 13.83
CA ARG A 206 5.25 14.67 15.00
C ARG A 206 4.23 13.86 15.80
N TYR A 207 3.29 13.23 15.11
CA TYR A 207 2.27 12.34 15.66
C TYR A 207 2.48 10.90 15.23
N GLY A 208 3.08 10.69 14.05
CA GLY A 208 3.26 9.36 13.46
C GLY A 208 1.94 8.60 13.35
N PHE A 209 1.88 7.39 13.90
CA PHE A 209 0.69 6.53 13.89
C PHE A 209 -0.49 7.05 14.74
N LEU A 210 -0.25 8.08 15.56
CA LEU A 210 -1.26 8.70 16.44
C LEU A 210 -1.74 10.05 15.89
N LEU A 211 -1.81 10.18 14.55
CA LEU A 211 -2.29 11.38 13.88
C LEU A 211 -3.69 11.78 14.40
N PRO A 212 -3.92 13.05 14.79
CA PRO A 212 -5.21 13.48 15.34
C PRO A 212 -6.37 13.26 14.38
N SER A 213 -7.55 12.95 14.90
CA SER A 213 -8.75 12.73 14.07
C SER A 213 -9.14 13.94 13.22
N SER A 214 -8.80 15.16 13.66
CA SER A 214 -8.98 16.40 12.88
C SER A 214 -8.14 16.45 11.59
N GLN A 215 -7.13 15.59 11.45
CA GLN A 215 -6.29 15.47 10.26
C GLN A 215 -6.79 14.39 9.27
N ILE A 216 -7.83 13.62 9.62
CA ILE A 216 -8.37 12.57 8.74
C ILE A 216 -8.86 13.15 7.41
N ILE A 217 -9.77 14.11 7.47
CA ILE A 217 -10.35 14.73 6.26
C ILE A 217 -9.30 15.51 5.46
N PRO A 218 -8.42 16.33 6.07
CA PRO A 218 -7.31 16.95 5.34
C PRO A 218 -6.42 15.94 4.61
N THR A 219 -6.00 14.86 5.28
CA THR A 219 -5.14 13.82 4.67
C THR A 219 -5.85 13.13 3.51
N ALA A 220 -7.12 12.74 3.68
CA ALA A 220 -7.85 12.09 2.60
C ALA A 220 -8.12 13.02 1.41
N THR A 221 -8.40 14.30 1.68
CA THR A 221 -8.69 15.31 0.66
C THR A 221 -7.48 15.62 -0.22
N GLU A 222 -6.27 15.72 0.35
CA GLU A 222 -5.05 15.91 -0.45
C GLU A 222 -4.56 14.63 -1.14
N THR A 223 -4.83 13.47 -0.55
CA THR A 223 -4.45 12.18 -1.15
C THR A 223 -5.26 11.90 -2.43
N TRP A 224 -6.48 12.43 -2.51
CA TRP A 224 -7.40 12.15 -3.60
C TRP A 224 -6.91 12.59 -4.99
N PRO A 225 -6.40 13.82 -5.21
CA PRO A 225 -5.76 14.19 -6.47
C PRO A 225 -4.64 13.24 -6.90
N ALA A 226 -3.76 12.82 -5.98
CA ALA A 226 -2.69 11.87 -6.31
C ALA A 226 -3.25 10.51 -6.76
N LEU A 227 -4.29 10.01 -6.09
CA LEU A 227 -4.97 8.78 -6.51
C LEU A 227 -5.65 8.95 -7.88
N LEU A 228 -6.30 10.08 -8.12
CA LEU A 228 -6.91 10.40 -9.41
C LEU A 228 -5.88 10.44 -10.55
N ASP A 229 -4.72 11.04 -10.32
CA ASP A 229 -3.65 11.09 -11.32
C ASP A 229 -3.21 9.68 -11.73
N ILE A 230 -3.00 8.79 -10.77
CA ILE A 230 -2.65 7.40 -11.05
C ILE A 230 -3.79 6.70 -11.79
N MET A 231 -5.03 6.85 -11.33
CA MET A 231 -6.20 6.19 -11.94
C MET A 231 -6.46 6.66 -13.37
N VAL A 232 -6.33 7.96 -13.65
CA VAL A 232 -6.48 8.53 -15.00
C VAL A 232 -5.32 8.09 -15.89
N HIS A 233 -4.08 8.09 -15.39
CA HIS A 233 -2.94 7.61 -16.17
C HIS A 233 -3.13 6.15 -16.59
N VAL A 234 -3.58 5.28 -15.68
CA VAL A 234 -3.90 3.87 -15.95
C VAL A 234 -5.00 3.73 -17.02
N LEU A 235 -6.01 4.59 -16.98
CA LEU A 235 -7.11 4.58 -17.94
C LEU A 235 -6.64 4.99 -19.35
N GLU A 236 -5.73 5.97 -19.43
CA GLU A 236 -5.21 6.53 -20.69
C GLU A 236 -4.06 5.70 -21.31
N HIS A 237 -3.40 4.85 -20.51
CA HIS A 237 -2.27 4.01 -20.93
C HIS A 237 -2.57 2.51 -20.75
N PRO A 238 -3.55 1.95 -21.49
CA PRO A 238 -3.86 0.53 -21.40
C PRO A 238 -2.74 -0.34 -21.98
N TYR A 239 -2.51 -1.50 -21.36
CA TYR A 239 -1.57 -2.54 -21.79
C TYR A 239 -2.12 -3.93 -21.49
#